data_AF-A0A938IV66-F1
#
_entry.id   AF-A0A938IV66-F1
#
_cell.length_a   1.000
_cell.length_b   1.000
_cell.length_c   1.000
_cell.angle_alpha   90.00
_cell.angle_beta   90.00
_cell.angle_gamma   90.00
#
_symmetry.space_group_name_H-M   'P 1'
#
loop_
_entity.id
_entity.type
_entity.pdbx_description
1 polymer ?
#
loop_
_entity_poly.entity_id
_entity_poly.type
_entity_poly.pdbx_seq_one_letter_code
_entity_poly.pdbx_strand_id
1 'polypeptide(L)'
;MLDAPFSPASKMELSREEIYREWLGLKCASPSYYGLLGLPELETDSQVILHAGRRVKRKLRAYQIGPYRKQALDLLAEVGQAVAVLTSPEKKPAYDRELMGRWQAAVTELHHAHCDGAPRQPAVLETWLGACVSRGVPVTRVLPAIVRRLRAQLQDWPPEGGHKVGLPVGLWIYRDAVILGQCLHIGTLDRRVEAVKHVQKTMGVTEGLARVVAEEVSRSLHLFAHARFVGQAKRDPEGYLVRLGRRIRRYGGHLGRRAEVLTTVAALLGLHRKVLERVFERLAEPAPGMSAGRKAAREARLAVRWFQFRPQVVVIGLAVVVGMAALVAAVLVAGGVWDPWPADASRPMPTEPPVGPPAAAADVRPTAEPHVRPPLGPATEADLEALRQFIEKYPSGKPPPATEPEPATPVRPPAKPPKERPPGVKPPTTFFSVPALPGKRNPPKDPSEEEDKEKDKASTPKHPAAPAPGPPQD
;
A
#
# COMPACT_ATOMS: atom_id res chain seq x y z
N MET A 1 42.21 -52.03 -4.93
CA MET A 1 41.82 -50.80 -4.20
C MET A 1 41.42 -49.77 -5.24
N LEU A 2 40.32 -49.99 -5.96
CA LEU A 2 39.01 -49.37 -5.71
C LEU A 2 39.05 -47.83 -5.78
N ASP A 3 39.14 -47.36 -7.02
CA ASP A 3 38.65 -46.07 -7.48
C ASP A 3 37.16 -45.93 -7.11
N ALA A 4 36.87 -45.06 -6.13
CA ALA A 4 35.54 -44.50 -5.99
C ALA A 4 35.53 -43.16 -6.76
N PRO A 5 34.78 -43.04 -7.87
CA PRO A 5 34.59 -41.74 -8.50
C PRO A 5 33.75 -40.89 -7.55
N PHE A 6 34.36 -39.86 -6.97
CA PHE A 6 33.62 -38.72 -6.43
C PHE A 6 32.77 -38.17 -7.59
N SER A 7 31.49 -38.50 -7.63
CA SER A 7 30.52 -37.88 -8.54
C SER A 7 30.18 -36.50 -7.96
N PRO A 8 30.76 -35.40 -8.46
CA PRO A 8 30.53 -34.06 -7.91
C PRO A 8 29.20 -33.48 -8.41
N ALA A 9 28.51 -34.20 -9.31
CA ALA A 9 27.33 -33.73 -10.01
C ALA A 9 26.02 -33.79 -9.17
N SER A 10 26.02 -34.48 -8.03
CA SER A 10 24.78 -34.75 -7.27
C SER A 10 24.32 -33.59 -6.36
N LYS A 11 25.06 -32.49 -6.25
CA LYS A 11 24.74 -31.37 -5.32
C LYS A 11 24.38 -30.03 -5.97
N MET A 12 24.23 -29.96 -7.29
CA MET A 12 24.05 -28.69 -8.00
C MET A 12 22.61 -28.36 -8.44
N GLU A 13 21.60 -29.10 -8.01
CA GLU A 13 20.21 -28.66 -8.20
C GLU A 13 19.73 -27.92 -6.96
N LEU A 14 19.74 -26.58 -7.01
CA LEU A 14 19.05 -25.78 -6.01
C LEU A 14 17.56 -26.08 -6.08
N SER A 15 16.91 -26.19 -4.93
CA SER A 15 15.45 -26.28 -4.88
C SER A 15 14.84 -25.00 -5.44
N ARG A 16 13.59 -25.10 -5.93
CA ARG A 16 12.89 -23.94 -6.50
C ARG A 16 12.74 -22.79 -5.49
N GLU A 17 12.55 -23.13 -4.22
CA GLU A 17 12.46 -22.16 -3.12
C GLU A 17 13.79 -21.44 -2.89
N GLU A 18 14.91 -22.16 -2.92
CA GLU A 18 16.26 -21.59 -2.82
C GLU A 18 16.55 -20.67 -4.00
N ILE A 19 16.19 -21.05 -5.23
CA ILE A 19 16.36 -20.21 -6.42
C ILE A 19 15.60 -18.89 -6.26
N TYR A 20 14.35 -18.94 -5.81
CA TYR A 20 13.55 -17.73 -5.57
C TYR A 20 14.15 -16.84 -4.49
N ARG A 21 14.64 -17.45 -3.41
CA ARG A 21 15.26 -16.73 -2.29
C ARG A 21 16.60 -16.10 -2.67
N GLU A 22 17.49 -16.86 -3.32
CA GLU A 22 18.84 -16.43 -3.64
C GLU A 22 18.89 -15.48 -4.85
N TRP A 23 18.15 -15.76 -5.91
CA TRP A 23 18.26 -14.98 -7.15
C TRP A 23 17.27 -13.82 -7.21
N LEU A 24 16.06 -14.01 -6.66
CA LEU A 24 15.00 -13.00 -6.71
C LEU A 24 14.75 -12.29 -5.37
N GLY A 25 15.29 -12.81 -4.26
CA GLY A 25 15.05 -12.25 -2.92
C GLY A 25 13.64 -12.52 -2.39
N LEU A 26 12.94 -13.53 -2.92
CA LEU A 26 11.57 -13.85 -2.55
C LEU A 26 11.56 -14.85 -1.39
N LYS A 27 10.72 -14.59 -0.38
CA LYS A 27 10.58 -15.48 0.80
C LYS A 27 9.55 -16.61 0.60
N CYS A 28 8.73 -16.53 -0.44
CA CYS A 28 7.62 -17.46 -0.67
C CYS A 28 8.03 -18.55 -1.67
N ALA A 29 7.72 -19.80 -1.33
CA ALA A 29 7.95 -20.97 -2.19
C ALA A 29 7.12 -20.95 -3.49
N SER A 30 5.91 -20.39 -3.44
CA SER A 30 4.96 -20.33 -4.55
C SER A 30 4.50 -18.88 -4.79
N PRO A 31 5.36 -18.03 -5.40
CA PRO A 31 5.02 -16.63 -5.61
C PRO A 31 3.87 -16.49 -6.63
N SER A 32 3.04 -15.46 -6.45
CA SER A 32 2.11 -15.03 -7.51
C SER A 32 2.89 -14.48 -8.71
N TYR A 33 2.24 -14.30 -9.87
CA TYR A 33 2.87 -13.65 -11.02
C TYR A 33 3.34 -12.22 -10.68
N TYR A 34 2.64 -11.52 -9.80
CA TYR A 34 3.09 -10.23 -9.27
C TYR A 34 4.32 -10.39 -8.37
N GLY A 35 4.30 -11.37 -7.46
CA GLY A 35 5.42 -11.69 -6.58
C GLY A 35 6.68 -12.06 -7.35
N LEU A 36 6.56 -12.85 -8.42
CA LEU A 36 7.68 -13.24 -9.28
C LEU A 36 8.35 -12.04 -9.96
N LEU A 37 7.57 -11.01 -10.28
CA LEU A 37 8.07 -9.76 -10.88
C LEU A 37 8.60 -8.76 -9.84
N GLY A 38 8.44 -9.04 -8.54
CA GLY A 38 8.69 -8.09 -7.47
C GLY A 38 7.78 -6.88 -7.56
N LEU A 39 6.53 -7.09 -7.97
CA LEU A 39 5.50 -6.08 -8.09
C LEU A 39 4.47 -6.19 -6.96
N PRO A 40 3.81 -5.08 -6.62
CA PRO A 40 2.60 -5.12 -5.81
C PRO A 40 1.52 -5.96 -6.49
N GLU A 41 0.71 -6.62 -5.67
CA GLU A 41 -0.39 -7.44 -6.19
C GLU A 41 -1.48 -6.56 -6.81
N LEU A 42 -2.00 -7.00 -7.96
CA LEU A 42 -3.02 -6.28 -8.74
C LEU A 42 -2.54 -4.92 -9.29
N GLU A 43 -1.25 -4.79 -9.63
CA GLU A 43 -0.74 -3.64 -10.37
C GLU A 43 -1.58 -3.39 -11.64
N THR A 44 -1.95 -2.14 -11.90
CA THR A 44 -2.85 -1.78 -13.01
C THR A 44 -2.07 -1.31 -14.23
N ASP A 45 -0.89 -0.71 -14.04
CA ASP A 45 -0.08 -0.17 -15.13
C ASP A 45 0.71 -1.27 -15.86
N SER A 46 0.36 -1.50 -17.13
CA SER A 46 1.01 -2.48 -18.00
C SER A 46 2.46 -2.14 -18.31
N GLN A 47 2.84 -0.86 -18.35
CA GLN A 47 4.23 -0.44 -18.56
C GLN A 47 5.08 -0.77 -17.34
N VAL A 48 4.57 -0.51 -16.12
CA VAL A 48 5.24 -0.90 -14.87
C VAL A 48 5.50 -2.41 -14.84
N ILE A 49 4.51 -3.21 -15.27
CA ILE A 49 4.63 -4.66 -15.38
C ILE A 49 5.73 -5.07 -16.38
N LEU A 50 5.73 -4.49 -17.58
CA LEU A 50 6.75 -4.75 -18.60
C LEU A 50 8.16 -4.39 -18.13
N HIS A 51 8.32 -3.23 -17.49
CA HIS A 51 9.61 -2.77 -16.95
C HIS A 51 10.13 -3.70 -15.85
N ALA A 52 9.27 -4.15 -14.93
CA ALA A 52 9.63 -5.12 -13.91
C ALA A 52 10.02 -6.48 -14.52
N GLY A 53 9.26 -6.96 -15.50
CA GLY A 53 9.61 -8.17 -16.26
C GLY A 53 10.98 -8.10 -16.94
N ARG A 54 11.32 -6.98 -17.58
CA ARG A 54 12.65 -6.76 -18.18
C ARG A 54 13.75 -6.77 -17.12
N ARG A 55 13.52 -6.15 -15.95
CA ARG A 55 14.47 -6.12 -14.83
C ARG A 55 14.76 -7.52 -14.29
N VAL A 56 13.71 -8.32 -14.06
CA VAL A 56 13.86 -9.71 -13.58
C VAL A 56 14.56 -10.58 -14.62
N LYS A 57 14.14 -10.52 -15.89
CA LYS A 57 14.81 -11.26 -16.98
C LYS A 57 16.29 -10.90 -17.08
N ARG A 58 16.66 -9.62 -16.92
CA ARG A 58 18.07 -9.19 -16.93
C ARG A 58 18.89 -9.86 -15.84
N LYS A 59 18.37 -9.94 -14.61
CA LYS A 59 19.04 -10.66 -13.50
C LYS A 59 19.22 -12.14 -13.83
N LEU A 60 18.17 -12.79 -14.34
CA LEU A 60 18.19 -14.21 -14.66
C LEU A 60 19.14 -14.58 -15.81
N ARG A 61 19.39 -13.65 -16.75
CA ARG A 61 20.37 -13.86 -17.83
C ARG A 61 21.80 -14.07 -17.32
N ALA A 62 22.15 -13.55 -16.15
CA ALA A 62 23.46 -13.81 -15.54
C ALA A 62 23.67 -15.29 -15.20
N TYR A 63 22.59 -16.04 -14.93
CA TYR A 63 22.62 -17.47 -14.58
C TYR A 63 22.40 -18.40 -15.78
N GLN A 64 22.28 -17.87 -17.00
CA GLN A 64 22.12 -18.68 -18.21
C GLN A 64 23.41 -19.39 -18.63
N ILE A 65 24.56 -18.95 -18.11
CA ILE A 65 25.87 -19.56 -18.35
C ILE A 65 26.29 -20.24 -17.05
N GLY A 66 26.64 -21.53 -17.11
CA GLY A 66 27.11 -22.30 -15.95
C GLY A 66 26.17 -23.45 -15.53
N PRO A 67 26.37 -24.00 -14.33
CA PRO A 67 25.72 -25.24 -13.89
C PRO A 67 24.19 -25.10 -13.73
N TYR A 68 23.70 -23.91 -13.43
CA TYR A 68 22.26 -23.64 -13.22
C TYR A 68 21.51 -23.24 -14.49
N ARG A 69 22.10 -23.42 -15.68
CA ARG A 69 21.53 -22.98 -16.97
C ARG A 69 20.09 -23.47 -17.18
N LYS A 70 19.82 -24.74 -16.89
CA LYS A 70 18.48 -25.34 -17.07
C LYS A 70 17.44 -24.63 -16.19
N GLN A 71 17.74 -24.48 -14.90
CA GLN A 71 16.87 -23.81 -13.94
C GLN A 71 16.65 -22.33 -14.30
N ALA A 72 17.68 -21.63 -14.79
CA ALA A 72 17.57 -20.25 -15.26
C ALA A 72 16.68 -20.11 -16.50
N LEU A 73 16.74 -21.06 -17.44
CA LEU A 73 15.87 -21.07 -18.62
C LEU A 73 14.41 -21.34 -18.25
N ASP A 74 14.16 -22.30 -17.36
CA ASP A 74 12.81 -22.61 -16.87
C ASP A 74 12.20 -21.39 -16.16
N LEU A 75 12.97 -20.71 -15.31
CA LEU A 75 12.52 -19.51 -14.61
C LEU A 75 12.30 -18.32 -15.56
N LEU A 76 13.12 -18.17 -16.60
CA LEU A 76 12.91 -17.17 -17.65
C LEU A 76 11.61 -17.40 -18.44
N ALA A 77 11.25 -18.66 -18.70
CA ALA A 77 9.99 -19.02 -19.34
C ALA A 77 8.79 -18.66 -18.44
N GLU A 78 8.87 -18.98 -17.15
CA GLU A 78 7.85 -18.62 -16.16
C GLU A 78 7.66 -17.10 -16.04
N VAL A 79 8.76 -16.33 -15.95
CA VAL A 79 8.70 -14.86 -15.97
C VAL A 79 8.10 -14.35 -17.29
N GLY A 80 8.40 -15.01 -18.41
CA GLY A 80 7.79 -14.72 -19.70
C GLY A 80 6.27 -14.90 -19.69
N GLN A 81 5.80 -16.02 -19.15
CA GLN A 81 4.38 -16.33 -18.99
C GLN A 81 3.68 -15.32 -18.06
N ALA A 82 4.29 -15.01 -16.91
CA ALA A 82 3.77 -14.02 -15.97
C ALA A 82 3.56 -12.66 -16.63
N VAL A 83 4.57 -12.14 -17.36
CA VAL A 83 4.44 -10.88 -18.10
C VAL A 83 3.32 -10.98 -19.14
N ALA A 84 3.28 -12.03 -19.96
CA ALA A 84 2.28 -12.18 -21.01
C ALA A 84 0.84 -12.22 -20.48
N VAL A 85 0.61 -12.85 -19.33
CA VAL A 85 -0.70 -12.87 -18.66
C VAL A 85 -1.05 -11.51 -18.10
N LEU A 86 -0.11 -10.87 -17.38
CA LEU A 86 -0.36 -9.62 -16.66
C LEU A 86 -0.45 -8.39 -17.57
N THR A 87 0.13 -8.41 -18.76
CA THR A 87 0.03 -7.30 -19.73
C THR A 87 -1.16 -7.45 -20.68
N SER A 88 -1.75 -8.64 -20.78
CA SER A 88 -2.90 -8.89 -21.65
C SER A 88 -4.18 -8.33 -21.01
N PRO A 89 -4.95 -7.46 -21.70
CA PRO A 89 -6.18 -6.89 -21.17
C PRO A 89 -7.27 -7.94 -20.93
N GLU A 90 -7.20 -9.08 -21.62
CA GLU A 90 -8.17 -10.18 -21.48
C GLU A 90 -7.77 -11.17 -20.38
N LYS A 91 -6.48 -11.53 -20.30
CA LYS A 91 -6.00 -12.56 -19.35
C LYS A 91 -5.80 -12.02 -17.94
N LYS A 92 -5.37 -10.75 -17.81
CA LYS A 92 -5.13 -10.13 -16.50
C LYS A 92 -6.39 -10.14 -15.60
N PRO A 93 -7.58 -9.71 -16.05
CA PRO A 93 -8.78 -9.76 -15.20
C PRO A 93 -9.21 -11.17 -14.80
N ALA A 94 -8.95 -12.18 -15.63
CA ALA A 94 -9.21 -13.57 -15.27
C ALA A 94 -8.26 -14.04 -14.16
N TYR A 95 -6.97 -13.76 -14.32
CA TYR A 95 -5.96 -14.07 -13.30
C TYR A 95 -6.21 -13.33 -11.98
N ASP A 96 -6.52 -12.03 -12.05
CA ASP A 96 -6.81 -11.20 -10.87
C ASP A 96 -8.04 -11.73 -10.11
N ARG A 97 -9.06 -12.23 -10.82
CA ARG A 97 -10.22 -12.89 -10.20
C ARG A 97 -9.86 -14.20 -9.51
N GLU A 98 -9.05 -15.03 -10.17
CA GLU A 98 -8.58 -16.30 -9.60
C GLU A 98 -7.74 -16.06 -8.34
N LEU A 99 -6.83 -15.09 -8.39
CA LEU A 99 -5.99 -14.70 -7.26
C LEU A 99 -6.83 -14.19 -6.08
N MET A 100 -7.84 -13.35 -6.35
CA MET A 100 -8.79 -12.91 -5.32
C MET A 100 -9.61 -14.09 -4.75
N GLY A 101 -9.99 -15.06 -5.59
CA GLY A 101 -10.66 -16.29 -5.16
C GLY A 101 -9.79 -17.12 -4.22
N ARG A 102 -8.50 -17.30 -4.56
CA ARG A 102 -7.52 -17.98 -3.70
C ARG A 102 -7.37 -17.27 -2.35
N TRP A 103 -7.29 -15.94 -2.33
CA TRP A 103 -7.26 -15.20 -1.05
C TRP A 103 -8.54 -15.37 -0.24
N GLN A 104 -9.71 -15.33 -0.89
CA GLN A 104 -10.99 -15.54 -0.21
C GLN A 104 -11.11 -16.96 0.36
N ALA A 105 -10.63 -17.97 -0.37
CA ALA A 105 -10.58 -19.35 0.09
C ALA A 105 -9.62 -19.49 1.28
N ALA A 106 -8.39 -18.96 1.18
CA ALA A 106 -7.41 -18.98 2.27
C ALA A 106 -7.92 -18.26 3.53
N VAL A 107 -8.62 -17.14 3.35
CA VAL A 107 -9.26 -16.39 4.45
C VAL A 107 -10.41 -17.18 5.06
N THR A 108 -11.18 -17.89 4.24
CA THR A 108 -12.26 -18.76 4.69
C THR A 108 -11.72 -19.95 5.47
N GLU A 109 -10.69 -20.62 4.97
CA GLU A 109 -9.99 -21.72 5.63
C GLU A 109 -9.39 -21.27 6.96
N LEU A 110 -8.64 -20.16 6.97
CA LEU A 110 -8.10 -19.57 8.20
C LEU A 110 -9.20 -19.21 9.18
N HIS A 111 -10.33 -18.66 8.69
CA HIS A 111 -11.47 -18.32 9.53
C HIS A 111 -12.06 -19.58 10.16
N HIS A 112 -12.30 -20.65 9.40
CA HIS A 112 -12.77 -21.92 9.95
C HIS A 112 -11.80 -22.47 11.00
N ALA A 113 -10.49 -22.46 10.73
CA ALA A 113 -9.48 -22.95 11.67
C ALA A 113 -9.42 -22.17 13.00
N HIS A 114 -9.79 -20.88 13.00
CA HIS A 114 -9.70 -20.01 14.19
C HIS A 114 -11.06 -19.77 14.87
N CYS A 115 -12.19 -20.14 14.25
CA CYS A 115 -13.54 -19.81 14.73
C CYS A 115 -14.30 -21.00 15.34
N ASP A 116 -13.66 -22.15 15.52
CA ASP A 116 -14.22 -23.24 16.35
C ASP A 116 -14.34 -22.83 17.84
N GLY A 117 -13.74 -21.69 18.23
CA GLY A 117 -14.09 -20.92 19.42
C GLY A 117 -14.58 -19.52 19.03
N ALA A 118 -15.60 -18.99 19.73
CA ALA A 118 -16.27 -17.74 19.38
C ALA A 118 -15.28 -16.59 19.06
N PRO A 119 -15.22 -16.08 17.81
CA PRO A 119 -14.25 -15.06 17.38
C PRO A 119 -14.64 -13.65 17.85
N ARG A 120 -15.06 -13.53 19.11
CA ARG A 120 -15.49 -12.28 19.73
C ARG A 120 -14.34 -11.50 20.38
N GLN A 121 -13.15 -12.09 20.44
CA GLN A 121 -11.99 -11.48 21.07
C GLN A 121 -11.07 -10.83 20.02
N PRO A 122 -10.62 -9.58 20.24
CA PRO A 122 -9.66 -8.91 19.36
C PRO A 122 -8.36 -9.70 19.16
N ALA A 123 -7.92 -10.43 20.17
CA ALA A 123 -6.71 -11.26 20.10
C ALA A 123 -6.79 -12.35 19.03
N VAL A 124 -7.98 -12.93 18.82
CA VAL A 124 -8.22 -13.93 17.76
C VAL A 124 -8.16 -13.24 16.39
N LEU A 125 -8.75 -12.04 16.27
CA LEU A 125 -8.67 -11.25 15.04
C LEU A 125 -7.23 -10.83 14.72
N GLU A 126 -6.46 -10.46 15.72
CA GLU A 126 -5.05 -10.09 15.58
C GLU A 126 -4.20 -11.27 15.13
N THR A 127 -4.31 -12.41 15.80
CA THR A 127 -3.65 -13.67 15.41
C THR A 127 -4.01 -14.05 13.97
N TRP A 128 -5.29 -13.96 13.63
CA TRP A 128 -5.79 -14.31 12.31
C TRP A 128 -5.32 -13.35 11.21
N LEU A 129 -5.30 -12.03 11.46
CA LEU A 129 -4.72 -11.06 10.52
C LEU A 129 -3.21 -11.24 10.39
N GLY A 130 -2.50 -11.56 11.48
CA GLY A 130 -1.09 -11.95 11.45
C GLY A 130 -0.85 -13.19 10.57
N ALA A 131 -1.73 -14.19 10.66
CA ALA A 131 -1.70 -15.36 9.79
C ALA A 131 -1.96 -15.01 8.31
N CYS A 132 -2.90 -14.11 8.02
CA CYS A 132 -3.11 -13.58 6.67
C CYS A 132 -1.83 -12.93 6.11
N VAL A 133 -1.20 -12.04 6.86
CA VAL A 133 0.06 -11.39 6.43
C VAL A 133 1.17 -12.41 6.20
N SER A 134 1.28 -13.41 7.08
CA SER A 134 2.29 -14.47 6.98
C SER A 134 2.10 -15.36 5.74
N ARG A 135 0.84 -15.56 5.31
CA ARG A 135 0.50 -16.26 4.06
C ARG A 135 0.57 -15.36 2.82
N GLY A 136 1.03 -14.11 2.95
CA GLY A 136 1.08 -13.15 1.85
C GLY A 136 -0.30 -12.69 1.37
N VAL A 137 -1.33 -12.83 2.20
CA VAL A 137 -2.68 -12.34 1.88
C VAL A 137 -2.74 -10.84 2.20
N PRO A 138 -3.07 -9.97 1.23
CA PRO A 138 -3.09 -8.53 1.44
C PRO A 138 -4.27 -8.13 2.33
N VAL A 139 -4.02 -7.97 3.64
CA VAL A 139 -5.05 -7.73 4.65
C VAL A 139 -5.96 -6.57 4.25
N THR A 140 -5.38 -5.48 3.74
CA THR A 140 -6.14 -4.29 3.30
C THR A 140 -7.16 -4.57 2.19
N ARG A 141 -6.91 -5.55 1.32
CA ARG A 141 -7.81 -5.95 0.22
C ARG A 141 -8.91 -6.88 0.69
N VAL A 142 -8.57 -7.79 1.61
CA VAL A 142 -9.55 -8.77 2.12
C VAL A 142 -10.38 -8.19 3.27
N LEU A 143 -9.87 -7.19 4.00
CA LEU A 143 -10.54 -6.59 5.16
C LEU A 143 -12.00 -6.20 4.90
N PRO A 144 -12.40 -5.60 3.75
CA PRO A 144 -13.81 -5.32 3.48
C PRO A 144 -14.69 -6.57 3.31
N ALA A 145 -14.15 -7.67 2.78
CA ALA A 145 -14.86 -8.94 2.69
C ALA A 145 -15.00 -9.60 4.07
N ILE A 146 -13.91 -9.56 4.85
CA ILE A 146 -13.85 -10.00 6.24
C ILE A 146 -14.88 -9.27 7.09
N VAL A 147 -14.86 -7.93 7.08
CA VAL A 147 -15.78 -7.09 7.86
C VAL A 147 -17.22 -7.36 7.47
N ARG A 148 -17.51 -7.56 6.17
CA ARG A 148 -18.86 -7.94 5.70
C ARG A 148 -19.28 -9.31 6.24
N ARG A 149 -18.39 -10.31 6.20
CA ARG A 149 -18.67 -11.66 6.68
C ARG A 149 -18.85 -11.69 8.20
N LEU A 150 -17.93 -11.10 8.95
CA LEU A 150 -18.00 -10.99 10.41
C LEU A 150 -19.29 -10.29 10.84
N ARG A 151 -19.74 -9.27 10.11
CA ARG A 151 -21.03 -8.63 10.38
C ARG A 151 -22.22 -9.56 10.14
N ALA A 152 -22.19 -10.34 9.06
CA ALA A 152 -23.29 -11.26 8.74
C ALA A 152 -23.41 -12.37 9.80
N GLN A 153 -22.28 -12.80 10.37
CA GLN A 153 -22.22 -13.88 11.36
C GLN A 153 -22.41 -13.41 12.80
N LEU A 154 -22.00 -12.19 13.14
CA LEU A 154 -21.98 -11.69 14.52
C LEU A 154 -22.89 -10.46 14.63
N GLN A 155 -24.12 -10.67 15.12
CA GLN A 155 -25.03 -9.58 15.46
C GLN A 155 -24.52 -8.73 16.65
N ASP A 156 -23.68 -9.31 17.53
CA ASP A 156 -23.22 -8.66 18.77
C ASP A 156 -21.71 -8.81 18.99
N TRP A 157 -20.89 -7.99 18.31
CA TRP A 157 -19.52 -7.79 18.77
C TRP A 157 -19.57 -6.97 20.06
N PRO A 158 -18.91 -7.42 21.16
CA PRO A 158 -18.85 -6.62 22.37
C PRO A 158 -18.22 -5.27 22.02
N PRO A 159 -18.84 -4.14 22.39
CA PRO A 159 -18.23 -2.84 22.20
C PRO A 159 -17.03 -2.73 23.13
N GLU A 160 -15.84 -2.98 22.61
CA GLU A 160 -14.60 -2.78 23.37
C GLU A 160 -14.12 -1.32 23.25
N GLY A 161 -13.79 -0.74 24.40
CA GLY A 161 -13.49 0.69 24.55
C GLY A 161 -14.73 1.54 24.86
N GLY A 162 -14.52 2.82 25.21
CA GLY A 162 -15.59 3.74 25.60
C GLY A 162 -16.64 4.05 24.52
N HIS A 163 -16.56 3.42 23.35
CA HIS A 163 -17.40 3.72 22.19
C HIS A 163 -18.01 2.43 21.60
N LYS A 164 -19.34 2.40 21.48
CA LYS A 164 -20.13 1.29 20.93
C LYS A 164 -19.95 1.14 19.40
N VAL A 165 -18.73 0.91 18.92
CA VAL A 165 -18.46 0.55 17.53
C VAL A 165 -17.88 -0.86 17.54
N GLY A 166 -18.49 -1.79 16.80
CA GLY A 166 -17.89 -3.10 16.62
C GLY A 166 -16.52 -2.96 15.97
N LEU A 167 -15.51 -3.65 16.54
CA LEU A 167 -14.11 -3.65 16.09
C LEU A 167 -13.95 -3.75 14.56
N PRO A 168 -14.73 -4.54 13.79
CA PRO A 168 -14.59 -4.61 12.33
C PRO A 168 -14.79 -3.26 11.62
N VAL A 169 -15.74 -2.46 12.09
CA VAL A 169 -16.02 -1.13 11.53
C VAL A 169 -14.96 -0.13 12.01
N GLY A 170 -14.51 -0.28 13.27
CA GLY A 170 -13.38 0.45 13.83
C GLY A 170 -12.12 0.32 13.01
N LEU A 171 -11.72 -0.92 12.75
CA LEU A 171 -10.53 -1.26 12.00
C LEU A 171 -10.58 -0.77 10.55
N TRP A 172 -11.75 -0.80 9.91
CA TRP A 172 -11.91 -0.23 8.57
C TRP A 172 -11.74 1.30 8.58
N ILE A 173 -12.37 2.01 9.50
CA ILE A 173 -12.23 3.47 9.57
C ILE A 173 -10.79 3.87 9.87
N TYR A 174 -10.14 3.14 10.78
CA TYR A 174 -8.72 3.31 11.06
C TYR A 174 -7.87 3.09 9.80
N ARG A 175 -8.09 2.01 9.04
CA ARG A 175 -7.41 1.76 7.76
C ARG A 175 -7.58 2.91 6.78
N ASP A 176 -8.81 3.40 6.57
CA ASP A 176 -9.07 4.53 5.68
C ASP A 176 -8.31 5.79 6.15
N ALA A 177 -8.26 6.05 7.46
CA ALA A 177 -7.52 7.17 8.04
C ALA A 177 -6.00 7.05 7.86
N VAL A 178 -5.41 5.86 8.06
CA VAL A 178 -3.99 5.60 7.81
C VAL A 178 -3.66 5.86 6.34
N ILE A 179 -4.47 5.34 5.42
CA ILE A 179 -4.27 5.54 3.97
C ILE A 179 -4.32 7.03 3.62
N LEU A 180 -5.32 7.76 4.12
CA LEU A 180 -5.42 9.20 3.87
C LEU A 180 -4.24 9.96 4.47
N GLY A 181 -3.83 9.65 5.71
CA GLY A 181 -2.70 10.28 6.37
C GLY A 181 -1.37 10.08 5.63
N GLN A 182 -1.17 8.92 5.00
CA GLN A 182 0.04 8.65 4.22
C GLN A 182 -0.03 9.19 2.79
N CYS A 183 -1.20 9.13 2.13
CA CYS A 183 -1.34 9.54 0.72
C CYS A 183 -1.59 11.04 0.53
N LEU A 184 -2.20 11.71 1.51
CA LEU A 184 -2.49 13.14 1.44
C LEU A 184 -1.44 13.92 2.24
N HIS A 185 -0.59 14.66 1.54
CA HIS A 185 0.44 15.54 2.12
C HIS A 185 -0.16 16.87 2.59
N ILE A 186 -1.23 16.80 3.39
CA ILE A 186 -1.91 17.97 3.93
C ILE A 186 -1.46 18.17 5.38
N GLY A 187 -0.74 19.26 5.64
CA GLY A 187 -0.18 19.58 6.96
C GLY A 187 1.13 18.85 7.29
N THR A 188 1.59 18.98 8.54
CA THR A 188 2.84 18.36 9.01
C THR A 188 2.68 16.86 9.22
N LEU A 189 3.78 16.11 9.14
CA LEU A 189 3.77 14.66 9.38
C LEU A 189 3.26 14.35 10.81
N ASP A 190 3.72 15.08 11.82
CA ASP A 190 3.35 14.85 13.21
C ASP A 190 1.84 14.98 13.44
N ARG A 191 1.22 16.02 12.87
CA ARG A 191 -0.23 16.21 12.96
C ARG A 191 -1.00 15.07 12.31
N ARG A 192 -0.50 14.54 11.19
CA ARG A 192 -1.13 13.38 10.52
C ARG A 192 -1.00 12.12 11.37
N VAL A 193 0.17 11.88 11.96
CA VAL A 193 0.39 10.74 12.86
C VAL A 193 -0.48 10.85 14.12
N GLU A 194 -0.56 12.01 14.74
CA GLU A 194 -1.42 12.27 15.89
C GLU A 194 -2.90 12.05 15.57
N ALA A 195 -3.36 12.54 14.42
CA ALA A 195 -4.73 12.33 13.97
C ALA A 195 -5.03 10.83 13.74
N VAL A 196 -4.12 10.08 13.11
CA VAL A 196 -4.28 8.62 12.93
C VAL A 196 -4.32 7.90 14.29
N LYS A 197 -3.43 8.25 15.24
CA LYS A 197 -3.44 7.71 16.62
C LYS A 197 -4.74 8.07 17.36
N HIS A 198 -5.26 9.27 17.16
CA HIS A 198 -6.54 9.66 17.74
C HIS A 198 -7.69 8.81 17.16
N VAL A 199 -7.74 8.59 15.83
CA VAL A 199 -8.72 7.66 15.23
C VAL A 199 -8.56 6.24 15.80
N GLN A 200 -7.33 5.74 15.95
CA GLN A 200 -7.07 4.43 16.55
C GLN A 200 -7.71 4.30 17.94
N LYS A 201 -7.41 5.25 18.84
CA LYS A 201 -7.91 5.27 20.22
C LYS A 201 -9.44 5.38 20.26
N THR A 202 -10.01 6.28 19.46
CA THR A 202 -11.47 6.51 19.44
C THR A 202 -12.23 5.31 18.86
N MET A 203 -11.63 4.56 17.95
CA MET A 203 -12.23 3.37 17.35
C MET A 203 -11.94 2.06 18.11
N GLY A 204 -11.18 2.11 19.21
CA GLY A 204 -10.85 0.92 20.02
C GLY A 204 -9.98 -0.09 19.27
N VAL A 205 -9.16 0.36 18.31
CA VAL A 205 -8.26 -0.54 17.57
C VAL A 205 -7.02 -0.82 18.41
N THR A 206 -6.75 -2.09 18.72
CA THR A 206 -5.55 -2.50 19.48
C THR A 206 -4.28 -2.06 18.77
N GLU A 207 -3.20 -1.85 19.50
CA GLU A 207 -1.92 -1.45 18.92
C GLU A 207 -1.37 -2.48 17.93
N GLY A 208 -1.52 -3.77 18.23
CA GLY A 208 -1.13 -4.85 17.32
C GLY A 208 -1.89 -4.82 15.99
N LEU A 209 -3.22 -4.70 16.03
CA LEU A 209 -4.05 -4.52 14.83
C LEU A 209 -3.67 -3.25 14.05
N ALA A 210 -3.44 -2.16 14.79
CA ALA A 210 -3.05 -0.88 14.21
C ALA A 210 -1.71 -0.97 13.47
N ARG A 211 -0.73 -1.69 14.05
CA ARG A 211 0.58 -1.95 13.47
C ARG A 211 0.49 -2.80 12.21
N VAL A 212 -0.27 -3.90 12.24
CA VAL A 212 -0.49 -4.77 11.07
C VAL A 212 -1.07 -3.98 9.90
N VAL A 213 -2.11 -3.18 10.15
CA VAL A 213 -2.73 -2.35 9.11
C VAL A 213 -1.77 -1.26 8.61
N ALA A 214 -1.05 -0.57 9.51
CA ALA A 214 -0.13 0.50 9.12
C ALA A 214 1.07 -0.02 8.30
N GLU A 215 1.63 -1.17 8.67
CA GLU A 215 2.74 -1.79 7.94
C GLU A 215 2.29 -2.22 6.54
N GLU A 216 1.13 -2.84 6.43
CA GLU A 216 0.55 -3.25 5.14
C GLU A 216 0.25 -2.05 4.23
N VAL A 217 -0.33 -0.98 4.79
CA VAL A 217 -0.57 0.25 4.03
C VAL A 217 0.74 0.87 3.54
N SER A 218 1.78 0.85 4.36
CA SER A 218 3.10 1.38 4.00
C SER A 218 3.76 0.58 2.87
N ARG A 219 3.65 -0.76 2.91
CA ARG A 219 4.15 -1.65 1.84
C ARG A 219 3.43 -1.43 0.50
N SER A 220 2.15 -1.07 0.57
CA SER A 220 1.27 -0.94 -0.59
C SER A 220 0.85 0.51 -0.88
N LEU A 221 1.64 1.50 -0.47
CA LEU A 221 1.24 2.91 -0.50
C LEU A 221 0.88 3.41 -1.91
N HIS A 222 1.67 3.01 -2.91
CA HIS A 222 1.45 3.37 -4.32
C HIS A 222 0.12 2.81 -4.86
N LEU A 223 -0.33 1.62 -4.42
CA LEU A 223 -1.64 1.08 -4.78
C LEU A 223 -2.78 1.95 -4.23
N PHE A 224 -2.58 2.53 -3.05
CA PHE A 224 -3.59 3.37 -2.41
C PHE A 224 -3.63 4.80 -2.93
N ALA A 225 -2.51 5.33 -3.40
CA ALA A 225 -2.44 6.67 -4.00
C ALA A 225 -3.46 6.82 -5.15
N HIS A 226 -3.69 5.75 -5.92
CA HIS A 226 -4.65 5.70 -7.02
C HIS A 226 -6.04 5.17 -6.63
N ALA A 227 -6.27 4.85 -5.35
CA ALA A 227 -7.55 4.34 -4.91
C ALA A 227 -8.65 5.41 -5.11
N ARG A 228 -9.79 4.99 -5.66
CA ARG A 228 -10.92 5.90 -5.95
C ARG A 228 -11.32 6.77 -4.77
N PHE A 229 -11.28 6.23 -3.55
CA PHE A 229 -11.65 6.98 -2.35
C PHE A 229 -10.61 8.04 -1.96
N VAL A 230 -9.31 7.81 -2.20
CA VAL A 230 -8.25 8.81 -1.97
C VAL A 230 -8.39 9.93 -3.00
N GLY A 231 -8.55 9.59 -4.28
CA GLY A 231 -8.82 10.57 -5.34
C GLY A 231 -10.13 11.33 -5.14
N GLN A 232 -11.12 10.71 -4.49
CA GLN A 232 -12.37 11.36 -4.10
C GLN A 232 -12.18 12.27 -2.89
N ALA A 233 -11.47 11.83 -1.86
CA ALA A 233 -11.15 12.67 -0.70
C ALA A 233 -10.31 13.90 -1.09
N LYS A 234 -9.43 13.76 -2.10
CA LYS A 234 -8.66 14.87 -2.67
C LYS A 234 -9.53 15.87 -3.45
N ARG A 235 -10.49 15.39 -4.26
CA ARG A 235 -11.33 16.24 -5.12
C ARG A 235 -12.55 16.84 -4.41
N ASP A 236 -13.16 16.06 -3.53
CA ASP A 236 -14.40 16.37 -2.81
C ASP A 236 -14.28 15.85 -1.36
N PRO A 237 -13.47 16.54 -0.53
CA PRO A 237 -13.25 16.14 0.86
C PRO A 237 -14.56 16.24 1.68
N GLU A 238 -15.42 17.21 1.38
CA GLU A 238 -16.72 17.39 2.04
C GLU A 238 -17.66 16.20 1.79
N GLY A 239 -17.87 15.84 0.52
CA GLY A 239 -18.71 14.69 0.18
C GLY A 239 -18.09 13.37 0.63
N TYR A 240 -16.76 13.26 0.71
CA TYR A 240 -16.11 12.08 1.30
C TYR A 240 -16.49 11.92 2.77
N LEU A 241 -16.42 13.00 3.56
CA LEU A 241 -16.86 12.97 4.96
C LEU A 241 -18.35 12.68 5.12
N VAL A 242 -19.21 13.21 4.25
CA VAL A 242 -20.64 12.86 4.25
C VAL A 242 -20.84 11.37 3.97
N ARG A 243 -20.12 10.80 3.00
CA ARG A 243 -20.17 9.36 2.71
C ARG A 243 -19.65 8.52 3.88
N LEU A 244 -18.56 8.95 4.52
CA LEU A 244 -18.00 8.31 5.71
C LEU A 244 -18.98 8.37 6.89
N GLY A 245 -19.59 9.53 7.15
CA GLY A 245 -20.59 9.70 8.20
C GLY A 245 -21.85 8.86 7.97
N ARG A 246 -22.36 8.82 6.74
CA ARG A 246 -23.48 7.92 6.36
C ARG A 246 -23.11 6.45 6.52
N ARG A 247 -21.87 6.09 6.17
CA ARG A 247 -21.33 4.73 6.36
C ARG A 247 -21.30 4.39 7.86
N ILE A 248 -20.73 5.25 8.69
CA ILE A 248 -20.71 5.13 10.15
C ILE A 248 -22.12 4.95 10.70
N ARG A 249 -23.10 5.75 10.26
CA ARG A 249 -24.50 5.64 10.68
C ARG A 249 -25.12 4.29 10.31
N ARG A 250 -24.89 3.79 9.09
CA ARG A 250 -25.37 2.47 8.63
C ARG A 250 -24.84 1.29 9.46
N TYR A 251 -23.71 1.48 10.14
CA TYR A 251 -23.12 0.50 11.05
C TYR A 251 -23.55 0.71 12.50
N GLY A 252 -24.78 1.20 12.72
CA GLY A 252 -25.48 1.05 13.99
C GLY A 252 -24.86 1.81 15.15
N GLY A 253 -24.47 3.07 14.97
CA GLY A 253 -24.27 3.84 16.19
C GLY A 253 -24.27 5.35 16.10
N HIS A 254 -24.30 5.87 17.32
CA HIS A 254 -24.63 7.25 17.64
C HIS A 254 -23.59 8.21 17.07
N LEU A 255 -24.04 9.20 16.31
CA LEU A 255 -23.16 10.20 15.72
C LEU A 255 -22.44 11.05 16.78
N GLY A 256 -23.01 11.23 17.98
CA GLY A 256 -22.49 12.15 19.00
C GLY A 256 -21.02 11.88 19.37
N ARG A 257 -20.67 10.64 19.74
CA ARG A 257 -19.28 10.26 20.03
C ARG A 257 -18.43 10.05 18.77
N ARG A 258 -19.06 9.92 17.61
CA ARG A 258 -18.40 9.65 16.32
C ARG A 258 -18.11 10.94 15.53
N ALA A 259 -18.57 12.09 16.04
CA ALA A 259 -18.20 13.41 15.56
C ALA A 259 -16.70 13.68 15.74
N GLU A 260 -16.07 13.13 16.79
CA GLU A 260 -14.62 13.23 17.01
C GLU A 260 -13.82 12.57 15.88
N VAL A 261 -14.24 11.39 15.45
CA VAL A 261 -13.62 10.67 14.32
C VAL A 261 -13.75 11.47 13.04
N LEU A 262 -14.96 11.96 12.73
CA LEU A 262 -15.17 12.80 11.54
C LEU A 262 -14.37 14.09 11.59
N THR A 263 -14.23 14.71 12.77
CA THR A 263 -13.41 15.90 12.97
C THR A 263 -11.93 15.60 12.73
N THR A 264 -11.46 14.46 13.23
CA THR A 264 -10.06 14.04 13.08
C THR A 264 -9.74 13.70 11.63
N VAL A 265 -10.64 13.00 10.94
CA VAL A 265 -10.51 12.74 9.50
C VAL A 265 -10.61 14.05 8.70
N ALA A 266 -11.47 15.00 9.11
CA ALA A 266 -11.51 16.32 8.49
C ALA A 266 -10.19 17.09 8.67
N ALA A 267 -9.55 16.98 9.83
CA ALA A 267 -8.23 17.55 10.07
C ALA A 267 -7.16 16.92 9.16
N LEU A 268 -7.20 15.60 8.95
CA LEU A 268 -6.35 14.91 7.96
C LEU A 268 -6.58 15.43 6.53
N LEU A 269 -7.79 15.86 6.22
CA LEU A 269 -8.17 16.44 4.92
C LEU A 269 -7.90 17.96 4.83
N GLY A 270 -7.35 18.58 5.88
CA GLY A 270 -7.13 20.04 5.95
C GLY A 270 -8.42 20.86 5.90
N LEU A 271 -9.56 20.28 6.29
CA LEU A 271 -10.83 20.97 6.23
C LEU A 271 -11.03 21.93 7.40
N HIS A 272 -11.51 23.14 7.08
CA HIS A 272 -11.84 24.14 8.09
C HIS A 272 -13.16 23.81 8.81
N ARG A 273 -13.31 24.35 10.03
CA ARG A 273 -14.48 24.17 10.90
C ARG A 273 -15.83 24.41 10.20
N LYS A 274 -15.94 25.46 9.38
CA LYS A 274 -17.17 25.79 8.63
C LYS A 274 -17.59 24.69 7.66
N VAL A 275 -16.63 23.95 7.09
CA VAL A 275 -16.92 22.81 6.21
C VAL A 275 -17.49 21.65 7.01
N LEU A 276 -16.93 21.38 8.19
CA LEU A 276 -17.46 20.36 9.11
C LEU A 276 -18.91 20.65 9.51
N GLU A 277 -19.26 21.90 9.78
CA GLU A 277 -20.65 22.30 10.09
C GLU A 277 -21.60 21.90 8.96
N ARG A 278 -21.26 22.23 7.70
CA ARG A 278 -22.06 21.81 6.53
C ARG A 278 -22.13 20.29 6.36
N VAL A 279 -21.04 19.57 6.63
CA VAL A 279 -21.04 18.10 6.64
C VAL A 279 -22.02 17.57 7.68
N PHE A 280 -22.01 18.11 8.89
CA PHE A 280 -22.93 17.68 9.95
C PHE A 280 -24.38 18.03 9.65
N GLU A 281 -24.64 19.18 9.03
CA GLU A 281 -25.98 19.54 8.52
C GLU A 281 -26.47 18.54 7.47
N ARG A 282 -25.64 18.22 6.47
CA ARG A 282 -25.95 17.21 5.44
C ARG A 282 -26.08 15.79 6.00
N LEU A 283 -25.41 15.51 7.11
CA LEU A 283 -25.60 14.26 7.85
C LEU A 283 -26.86 14.29 8.71
N ALA A 284 -27.33 15.46 9.17
CA ALA A 284 -28.56 15.58 9.94
C ALA A 284 -29.80 15.32 9.08
N GLU A 285 -29.73 15.60 7.78
CA GLU A 285 -30.79 15.31 6.82
C GLU A 285 -31.16 13.80 6.83
N PRO A 286 -32.45 13.46 6.94
CA PRO A 286 -32.90 12.08 6.84
C PRO A 286 -32.55 11.53 5.47
N ALA A 287 -32.10 10.27 5.41
CA ALA A 287 -31.91 9.61 4.12
C ALA A 287 -33.26 9.54 3.39
N PRO A 288 -33.30 9.79 2.06
CA PRO A 288 -34.53 9.68 1.29
C PRO A 288 -35.14 8.29 1.49
N GLY A 289 -36.39 8.23 1.95
CA GLY A 289 -37.12 6.99 2.26
C GLY A 289 -37.06 6.52 3.72
N MET A 290 -36.32 7.17 4.62
CA MET A 290 -36.46 6.94 6.07
C MET A 290 -37.43 7.97 6.66
N SER A 291 -38.50 7.51 7.30
CA SER A 291 -39.36 8.38 8.10
C SER A 291 -38.49 9.10 9.13
N ALA A 292 -38.60 10.43 9.17
CA ALA A 292 -37.74 11.27 9.97
C ALA A 292 -37.94 10.97 11.46
N GLY A 293 -37.14 10.04 11.99
CA GLY A 293 -37.05 9.81 13.42
C GLY A 293 -36.54 11.10 14.04
N ARG A 294 -37.42 11.89 14.67
CA ARG A 294 -37.10 13.14 15.40
C ARG A 294 -35.85 13.03 16.27
N LYS A 295 -35.56 11.82 16.77
CA LYS A 295 -34.36 11.46 17.53
C LYS A 295 -33.04 11.65 16.75
N ALA A 296 -32.95 11.21 15.50
CA ALA A 296 -31.72 11.31 14.71
C ALA A 296 -31.37 12.76 14.33
N ALA A 297 -32.39 13.54 13.95
CA ALA A 297 -32.23 14.97 13.69
C ALA A 297 -31.84 15.74 14.97
N ARG A 298 -32.41 15.35 16.12
CA ARG A 298 -32.04 15.93 17.43
C ARG A 298 -30.60 15.57 17.82
N GLU A 299 -30.17 14.32 17.65
CA GLU A 299 -28.79 13.90 17.93
C GLU A 299 -27.76 14.61 17.03
N ALA A 300 -28.08 14.83 15.75
CA ALA A 300 -27.20 15.57 14.84
C ALA A 300 -27.08 17.05 15.23
N ARG A 301 -28.19 17.72 15.59
CA ARG A 301 -28.15 19.10 16.11
C ARG A 301 -27.40 19.20 17.43
N LEU A 302 -27.53 18.19 18.30
CA LEU A 302 -26.76 18.12 19.55
C LEU A 302 -25.26 17.93 19.28
N ALA A 303 -24.87 17.14 18.26
CA ALA A 303 -23.47 17.02 17.87
C ALA A 303 -22.89 18.34 17.34
N VAL A 304 -23.65 19.08 16.52
CA VAL A 304 -23.27 20.43 16.05
C VAL A 304 -23.11 21.39 17.24
N ARG A 305 -24.07 21.41 18.17
CA ARG A 305 -23.96 22.23 19.41
C ARG A 305 -22.78 21.80 20.27
N TRP A 306 -22.57 20.51 20.48
CA TRP A 306 -21.45 20.00 21.27
C TRP A 306 -20.10 20.40 20.64
N PHE A 307 -20.02 20.39 19.31
CA PHE A 307 -18.89 20.91 18.56
C PHE A 307 -18.71 22.43 18.68
N GLN A 308 -19.78 23.20 18.86
CA GLN A 308 -19.70 24.63 19.12
C GLN A 308 -19.09 24.97 20.49
N PHE A 309 -19.38 24.18 21.53
CA PHE A 309 -18.96 24.45 22.91
C PHE A 309 -17.53 24.02 23.26
N ARG A 310 -16.93 23.03 22.57
CA ARG A 310 -15.62 22.47 22.95
C ARG A 310 -14.44 23.46 22.99
N PRO A 311 -14.25 24.41 22.05
CA PRO A 311 -13.16 25.38 22.17
C PRO A 311 -13.34 26.31 23.37
N GLN A 312 -14.59 26.62 23.78
CA GLN A 312 -14.82 27.41 24.99
C GLN A 312 -14.46 26.63 26.25
N VAL A 313 -14.76 25.32 26.31
CA VAL A 313 -14.39 24.48 27.47
C VAL A 313 -12.87 24.34 27.60
N VAL A 314 -12.13 24.24 26.49
CA VAL A 314 -10.65 24.20 26.51
C VAL A 314 -10.06 25.56 26.90
N VAL A 315 -10.61 26.67 26.40
CA VAL A 315 -10.18 28.02 26.79
C VAL A 315 -10.50 28.30 28.26
N ILE A 316 -11.69 27.90 28.74
CA ILE A 316 -12.07 28.01 30.16
C ILE A 316 -11.17 27.12 31.02
N GLY A 317 -10.90 25.87 30.61
CA GLY A 317 -9.99 24.97 31.32
C GLY A 317 -8.56 25.52 31.39
N LEU A 318 -8.03 26.06 30.28
CA LEU A 318 -6.72 26.69 30.25
C LEU A 318 -6.68 27.96 31.12
N ALA A 319 -7.73 28.78 31.08
CA ALA A 319 -7.85 29.95 31.95
C ALA A 319 -7.91 29.58 33.42
N VAL A 320 -8.58 28.48 33.78
CA VAL A 320 -8.59 27.95 35.16
C VAL A 320 -7.21 27.43 35.56
N VAL A 321 -6.49 26.71 34.69
CA VAL A 321 -5.13 26.23 34.99
C VAL A 321 -4.14 27.38 35.13
N VAL A 322 -4.19 28.38 34.23
CA VAL A 322 -3.38 29.59 34.33
C VAL A 322 -3.74 30.41 35.57
N GLY A 323 -5.03 30.52 35.89
CA GLY A 323 -5.51 31.17 37.10
C GLY A 323 -5.06 30.45 38.38
N MET A 324 -5.11 29.13 38.41
CA MET A 324 -4.60 28.31 39.52
C MET A 324 -3.08 28.42 39.65
N ALA A 325 -2.33 28.41 38.54
CA ALA A 325 -0.88 28.62 38.56
C ALA A 325 -0.51 30.01 39.07
N ALA A 326 -1.25 31.05 38.67
CA ALA A 326 -1.08 32.41 39.18
C ALA A 326 -1.43 32.53 40.66
N LEU A 327 -2.50 31.85 41.12
CA LEU A 327 -2.88 31.79 42.53
C LEU A 327 -1.80 31.10 43.36
N VAL A 328 -1.29 29.96 42.90
CA VAL A 328 -0.20 29.23 43.57
C VAL A 328 1.07 30.09 43.62
N ALA A 329 1.43 30.75 42.52
CA ALA A 329 2.55 31.70 42.51
C ALA A 329 2.34 32.84 43.52
N ALA A 330 1.14 33.41 43.58
CA ALA A 330 0.80 34.48 44.54
C ALA A 330 0.87 34.00 45.99
N VAL A 331 0.40 32.78 46.29
CA VAL A 331 0.50 32.17 47.63
C VAL A 331 1.95 31.88 48.01
N LEU A 332 2.77 31.39 47.07
CA LEU A 332 4.19 31.13 47.31
C LEU A 332 4.98 32.41 47.57
N VAL A 333 4.67 33.49 46.84
CA VAL A 333 5.27 34.82 47.06
C VAL A 333 4.79 35.42 48.38
N ALA A 334 3.49 35.37 48.69
CA ALA A 334 2.95 35.89 49.94
C ALA A 334 3.41 35.11 51.18
N GLY A 335 3.67 33.81 51.02
CA GLY A 335 4.19 32.95 52.08
C GLY A 335 5.71 33.06 52.30
N GLY A 336 6.42 33.88 51.53
CA GLY A 336 7.88 34.02 51.63
C GLY A 336 8.65 32.76 51.22
N VAL A 337 7.99 31.82 50.53
CA VAL A 337 8.61 30.56 50.07
C VAL A 337 9.36 30.77 48.76
N TRP A 338 9.04 31.85 48.03
CA TRP A 338 9.63 32.16 46.73
C TRP A 338 10.06 33.62 46.64
N ASP A 339 11.38 33.86 46.64
CA ASP A 339 11.95 35.16 46.29
C ASP A 339 11.96 35.31 44.76
N PRO A 340 11.31 36.33 44.19
CA PRO A 340 11.39 36.59 42.77
C PRO A 340 12.83 36.92 42.40
N TRP A 341 13.31 36.24 41.35
CA TRP A 341 14.65 36.35 40.78
C TRP A 341 15.13 37.82 40.72
N PRO A 342 16.35 38.15 41.19
CA PRO A 342 16.83 39.52 41.20
C PRO A 342 16.94 40.06 39.77
N ALA A 343 16.29 41.21 39.54
CA ALA A 343 16.23 41.92 38.26
C ALA A 343 17.54 42.63 37.92
N ASP A 344 18.68 41.95 38.02
CA ASP A 344 19.99 42.49 37.69
C ASP A 344 20.67 41.65 36.59
N ALA A 345 20.13 41.78 35.38
CA ALA A 345 20.70 41.21 34.16
C ALA A 345 20.92 42.34 33.14
N SER A 346 21.68 43.36 33.54
CA SER A 346 22.28 44.33 32.63
C SER A 346 23.77 44.00 32.42
N ARG A 347 24.05 42.82 31.82
CA ARG A 347 25.37 42.53 31.25
C ARG A 347 25.29 42.66 29.73
N PRO A 348 26.11 43.52 29.09
CA PRO A 348 26.17 43.59 27.64
C PRO A 348 26.79 42.30 27.07
N MET A 349 26.11 41.71 26.08
CA MET A 349 26.63 40.61 25.27
C MET A 349 27.85 41.05 24.45
N PRO A 350 28.86 40.18 24.23
CA PRO A 350 29.96 40.47 23.34
C PRO A 350 29.49 40.49 21.88
N THR A 351 29.88 41.54 21.16
CA THR A 351 29.66 41.73 19.73
C THR A 351 30.44 40.71 18.90
N GLU A 352 29.75 39.98 18.02
CA GLU A 352 30.37 39.15 16.98
C GLU A 352 31.10 40.01 15.92
N PRO A 353 32.20 39.51 15.33
CA PRO A 353 32.91 40.19 14.26
C PRO A 353 32.19 40.08 12.90
N PRO A 354 32.40 41.04 11.98
CA PRO A 354 31.67 41.11 10.72
C PRO A 354 32.09 40.03 9.72
N VAL A 355 31.09 39.37 9.14
CA VAL A 355 31.22 38.40 8.04
C VAL A 355 31.49 39.17 6.73
N GLY A 356 32.57 38.81 6.04
CA GLY A 356 32.96 39.37 4.74
C GLY A 356 32.06 38.94 3.57
N PRO A 357 32.16 39.63 2.41
CA PRO A 357 31.25 39.45 1.29
C PRO A 357 31.49 38.13 0.53
N PRO A 358 30.44 37.50 -0.03
CA PRO A 358 30.58 36.24 -0.76
C PRO A 358 31.21 36.46 -2.14
N ALA A 359 32.14 35.57 -2.45
CA ALA A 359 32.86 35.48 -3.72
C ALA A 359 31.98 34.95 -4.88
N ALA A 360 32.41 35.34 -6.07
CA ALA A 360 31.85 35.09 -7.39
C ALA A 360 31.31 33.68 -7.65
N ALA A 361 30.10 33.62 -8.23
CA ALA A 361 29.54 32.42 -8.84
C ALA A 361 30.17 32.20 -10.23
N ALA A 362 30.74 31.02 -10.42
CA ALA A 362 31.27 30.54 -11.68
C ALA A 362 30.19 29.85 -12.53
N ASP A 363 30.41 29.92 -13.85
CA ASP A 363 29.66 29.35 -14.97
C ASP A 363 29.06 27.96 -14.75
N VAL A 364 27.75 27.84 -15.05
CA VAL A 364 27.10 26.56 -15.33
C VAL A 364 26.41 26.66 -16.70
N ARG A 365 26.91 25.84 -17.65
CA ARG A 365 26.34 25.63 -18.99
C ARG A 365 24.92 25.02 -18.91
N PRO A 366 24.02 25.32 -19.85
CA PRO A 366 22.66 24.80 -19.84
C PRO A 366 22.59 23.34 -20.34
N THR A 367 21.96 22.48 -19.55
CA THR A 367 21.52 21.13 -19.93
C THR A 367 20.10 21.18 -20.53
N ALA A 368 19.91 20.44 -21.62
CA ALA A 368 18.71 20.40 -22.45
C ALA A 368 17.39 20.13 -21.71
N GLU A 369 16.35 20.86 -22.10
CA GLU A 369 14.96 20.73 -21.65
C GLU A 369 14.28 19.46 -22.19
N PRO A 370 13.37 18.83 -21.42
CA PRO A 370 12.51 17.76 -21.91
C PRO A 370 11.28 18.32 -22.66
N HIS A 371 10.97 17.72 -23.82
CA HIS A 371 9.81 18.02 -24.65
C HIS A 371 8.48 18.08 -23.85
N VAL A 372 7.97 19.28 -23.68
CA VAL A 372 6.61 19.58 -23.23
C VAL A 372 5.66 19.33 -24.41
N ARG A 373 4.66 18.45 -24.22
CA ARG A 373 3.57 18.28 -25.20
C ARG A 373 2.76 19.58 -25.27
N PRO A 374 2.34 20.03 -26.47
CA PRO A 374 1.56 21.25 -26.60
C PRO A 374 0.19 21.09 -25.88
N PRO A 375 -0.35 22.17 -25.30
CA PRO A 375 -1.69 22.15 -24.74
C PRO A 375 -2.71 21.84 -25.84
N LEU A 376 -3.72 21.02 -25.53
CA LEU A 376 -4.86 20.84 -26.43
C LEU A 376 -5.47 22.22 -26.69
N GLY A 377 -5.50 22.61 -27.97
CA GLY A 377 -6.15 23.83 -28.41
C GLY A 377 -7.65 23.81 -28.12
N PRO A 378 -8.32 24.98 -28.21
CA PRO A 378 -9.77 25.05 -28.09
C PRO A 378 -10.42 24.13 -29.14
N ALA A 379 -11.50 23.44 -28.74
CA ALA A 379 -12.26 22.57 -29.64
C ALA A 379 -12.61 23.33 -30.92
N THR A 380 -12.28 22.74 -32.07
CA THR A 380 -12.57 23.37 -33.35
C THR A 380 -14.07 23.34 -33.62
N GLU A 381 -14.54 24.23 -34.49
CA GLU A 381 -15.95 24.25 -34.91
C GLU A 381 -16.39 22.91 -35.51
N ALA A 382 -15.47 22.19 -36.16
CA ALA A 382 -15.69 20.83 -36.65
C ALA A 382 -15.90 19.81 -35.52
N ASP A 383 -15.18 19.94 -34.39
CA ASP A 383 -15.36 19.07 -33.22
C ASP A 383 -16.71 19.32 -32.54
N LEU A 384 -17.13 20.58 -32.48
CA LEU A 384 -18.44 20.96 -31.94
C LEU A 384 -19.59 20.52 -32.83
N GLU A 385 -19.41 20.57 -34.16
CA GLU A 385 -20.41 20.09 -35.12
C GLU A 385 -20.53 18.56 -35.10
N ALA A 386 -19.41 17.84 -34.98
CA ALA A 386 -19.43 16.40 -34.77
C ALA A 386 -20.14 16.01 -33.46
N LEU A 387 -19.97 16.80 -32.40
CA LEU A 387 -20.65 16.59 -31.12
C LEU A 387 -22.16 16.85 -31.24
N ARG A 388 -22.58 17.90 -31.98
CA ARG A 388 -23.99 18.20 -32.26
C ARG A 388 -24.66 17.08 -33.05
N GLN A 389 -24.03 16.63 -34.12
CA GLN A 389 -24.53 15.50 -34.92
C GLN A 389 -24.62 14.22 -34.08
N PHE A 390 -23.69 14.00 -33.15
CA PHE A 390 -23.76 12.86 -32.24
C PHE A 390 -24.93 12.97 -31.26
N ILE A 391 -25.18 14.15 -30.67
CA ILE A 391 -26.29 14.37 -29.75
C ILE A 391 -27.64 14.26 -30.47
N GLU A 392 -27.75 14.82 -31.67
CA GLU A 392 -28.97 14.75 -32.49
C GLU A 392 -29.30 13.32 -32.93
N LYS A 393 -28.26 12.53 -33.23
CA LYS A 393 -28.40 11.11 -33.60
C LYS A 393 -28.77 10.21 -32.41
N TYR A 394 -28.48 10.63 -31.18
CA TYR A 394 -28.72 9.83 -29.96
C TYR A 394 -29.35 10.65 -28.81
N PRO A 395 -30.59 11.16 -28.96
CA PRO A 395 -31.20 12.09 -28.00
C PRO A 395 -31.54 11.45 -26.64
N SER A 396 -31.54 10.11 -26.55
CA SER A 396 -31.93 9.37 -25.33
C SER A 396 -30.77 9.05 -24.38
N GLY A 397 -29.54 9.47 -24.68
CA GLY A 397 -28.35 9.18 -23.86
C GLY A 397 -27.99 7.68 -23.76
N LYS A 398 -28.66 6.82 -24.53
CA LYS A 398 -28.29 5.40 -24.66
C LYS A 398 -27.20 5.28 -25.74
N PRO A 399 -26.06 4.63 -25.45
CA PRO A 399 -25.04 4.37 -26.46
C PRO A 399 -25.64 3.54 -27.60
N PRO A 400 -25.13 3.68 -28.85
CA PRO A 400 -25.61 2.88 -29.96
C PRO A 400 -25.53 1.38 -29.61
N PRO A 401 -26.53 0.58 -30.01
CA PRO A 401 -26.47 -0.86 -29.80
C PRO A 401 -25.20 -1.40 -30.46
N ALA A 402 -24.44 -2.20 -29.70
CA ALA A 402 -23.26 -2.87 -30.24
C ALA A 402 -23.68 -3.66 -31.47
N THR A 403 -23.01 -3.40 -32.59
CA THR A 403 -23.22 -4.10 -33.85
C THR A 403 -23.03 -5.60 -33.59
N GLU A 404 -24.09 -6.38 -33.74
CA GLU A 404 -24.00 -7.84 -33.67
C GLU A 404 -23.03 -8.32 -34.75
N PRO A 405 -22.10 -9.24 -34.41
CA PRO A 405 -21.19 -9.79 -35.41
C PRO A 405 -21.99 -10.57 -36.45
N GLU A 406 -21.69 -10.33 -37.73
CA GLU A 406 -22.26 -11.08 -38.86
C GLU A 406 -22.22 -12.59 -38.60
N PRO A 407 -23.27 -13.34 -39.00
CA PRO A 407 -23.29 -14.78 -38.84
C PRO A 407 -22.17 -15.42 -39.66
N ALA A 408 -21.24 -16.07 -38.96
CA ALA A 408 -20.17 -16.85 -39.55
C ALA A 408 -20.72 -17.90 -40.52
N THR A 409 -20.16 -17.91 -41.73
CA THR A 409 -20.39 -18.93 -42.76
C THR A 409 -20.11 -20.33 -42.18
N PRO A 410 -20.95 -21.34 -42.47
CA PRO A 410 -20.78 -22.66 -41.86
C PRO A 410 -19.47 -23.32 -42.30
N VAL A 411 -18.55 -23.48 -41.34
CA VAL A 411 -17.32 -24.24 -41.49
C VAL A 411 -17.68 -25.73 -41.64
N ARG A 412 -17.30 -26.29 -42.78
CA ARG A 412 -17.41 -27.71 -43.14
C ARG A 412 -16.76 -28.59 -42.05
N PRO A 413 -17.41 -29.68 -41.59
CA PRO A 413 -16.85 -30.52 -40.54
C PRO A 413 -15.52 -31.17 -40.98
N PRO A 414 -14.51 -31.27 -40.10
CA PRO A 414 -13.24 -31.91 -40.43
C PRO A 414 -13.45 -33.41 -40.71
N ALA A 415 -12.83 -33.87 -41.80
CA ALA A 415 -12.81 -35.27 -42.18
C ALA A 415 -12.21 -36.13 -41.06
N LYS A 416 -12.79 -37.33 -40.87
CA LYS A 416 -12.34 -38.34 -39.91
C LYS A 416 -10.83 -38.62 -40.07
N PRO A 417 -10.07 -38.75 -38.98
CA PRO A 417 -8.67 -39.14 -39.05
C PRO A 417 -8.54 -40.57 -39.63
N PRO A 418 -7.53 -40.84 -40.48
CA PRO A 418 -7.30 -42.17 -41.02
C PRO A 418 -6.86 -43.14 -39.92
N LYS A 419 -7.42 -44.36 -39.98
CA LYS A 419 -7.11 -45.50 -39.13
C LYS A 419 -5.61 -45.77 -39.04
N GLU A 420 -5.17 -46.06 -37.83
CA GLU A 420 -3.83 -46.50 -37.45
C GLU A 420 -3.31 -47.62 -38.37
N ARG A 421 -2.07 -47.44 -38.87
CA ARG A 421 -1.29 -48.51 -39.50
C ARG A 421 -0.55 -49.31 -38.41
N PRO A 422 -0.44 -50.64 -38.56
CA PRO A 422 0.27 -51.50 -37.62
C PRO A 422 1.80 -51.26 -37.65
N PRO A 423 2.50 -51.58 -36.54
CA PRO A 423 3.92 -51.30 -36.39
C PRO A 423 4.76 -52.33 -37.14
N GLY A 424 5.65 -51.88 -38.03
CA GLY A 424 6.62 -52.81 -38.63
C GLY A 424 7.21 -52.38 -39.96
N VAL A 425 7.82 -51.20 -40.07
CA VAL A 425 8.80 -50.91 -41.13
C VAL A 425 9.87 -49.97 -40.59
N LYS A 426 11.13 -50.42 -40.62
CA LYS A 426 12.31 -49.62 -40.26
C LYS A 426 12.52 -48.48 -41.27
N PRO A 427 12.90 -47.26 -40.85
CA PRO A 427 13.18 -46.19 -41.79
C PRO A 427 14.53 -46.43 -42.52
N PRO A 428 14.65 -46.05 -43.80
CA PRO A 428 15.88 -46.15 -44.55
C PRO A 428 16.87 -45.05 -44.14
N THR A 429 18.09 -45.50 -43.86
CA THR A 429 19.30 -44.71 -43.66
C THR A 429 19.53 -43.81 -44.88
N THR A 430 19.36 -42.50 -44.72
CA THR A 430 19.75 -41.51 -45.73
C THR A 430 20.96 -40.74 -45.20
N PHE A 431 22.11 -41.04 -45.81
CA PHE A 431 23.35 -40.29 -45.69
C PHE A 431 23.14 -38.88 -46.26
N PHE A 432 23.26 -37.85 -45.42
CA PHE A 432 23.56 -36.50 -45.87
C PHE A 432 25.02 -36.19 -45.52
N SER A 433 25.87 -36.21 -46.55
CA SER A 433 27.15 -35.53 -46.58
C SER A 433 26.94 -34.03 -46.84
N VAL A 434 28.01 -33.24 -46.59
CA VAL A 434 28.32 -31.85 -47.05
C VAL A 434 28.37 -30.83 -45.90
N PRO A 435 29.34 -29.88 -45.86
CA PRO A 435 30.77 -29.94 -46.15
C PRO A 435 31.63 -29.28 -45.04
N ALA A 436 32.95 -29.43 -45.15
CA ALA A 436 33.96 -28.84 -44.27
C ALA A 436 33.97 -27.29 -44.31
N LEU A 437 34.07 -26.67 -43.13
CA LEU A 437 34.39 -25.24 -42.96
C LEU A 437 35.90 -25.06 -42.66
N PRO A 438 36.58 -24.08 -43.25
CA PRO A 438 37.99 -23.81 -42.99
C PRO A 438 38.18 -22.78 -41.85
N GLY A 439 39.31 -22.89 -41.16
CA GLY A 439 39.99 -21.72 -40.58
C GLY A 439 40.03 -21.63 -39.06
N LYS A 440 41.00 -22.34 -38.46
CA LYS A 440 41.54 -22.03 -37.14
C LYS A 440 42.14 -20.62 -37.14
N ARG A 441 41.74 -19.76 -36.19
CA ARG A 441 42.53 -18.59 -35.77
C ARG A 441 43.02 -18.83 -34.35
N ASN A 442 44.34 -18.79 -34.19
CA ASN A 442 45.02 -18.84 -32.90
C ASN A 442 44.72 -17.59 -32.07
N PRO A 443 44.66 -17.69 -30.72
CA PRO A 443 44.68 -16.52 -29.86
C PRO A 443 46.10 -15.94 -29.74
N PRO A 444 46.26 -14.61 -29.61
CA PRO A 444 47.54 -14.03 -29.26
C PRO A 444 47.85 -14.24 -27.77
N LYS A 445 49.16 -14.47 -27.56
CA LYS A 445 49.89 -14.71 -26.33
C LYS A 445 49.97 -13.43 -25.48
N ASP A 446 49.96 -13.61 -24.16
CA ASP A 446 50.28 -12.60 -23.15
C ASP A 446 51.63 -11.88 -23.40
N PRO A 447 51.81 -10.71 -22.77
CA PRO A 447 53.01 -10.58 -21.95
C PRO A 447 52.74 -9.98 -20.55
N SER A 448 53.38 -10.61 -19.55
CA SER A 448 54.08 -10.05 -18.35
C SER A 448 53.37 -8.97 -17.52
N GLU A 449 53.10 -9.21 -16.23
CA GLU A 449 54.04 -9.06 -15.10
C GLU A 449 54.57 -7.64 -14.89
N GLU A 450 54.02 -6.95 -13.89
CA GLU A 450 54.69 -5.98 -12.98
C GLU A 450 53.72 -5.72 -11.81
N GLU A 451 53.94 -6.38 -10.67
CA GLU A 451 54.48 -5.76 -9.44
C GLU A 451 53.80 -4.44 -9.04
N ASP A 452 53.01 -4.46 -7.96
CA ASP A 452 53.25 -3.55 -6.85
C ASP A 452 52.63 -4.07 -5.54
N LYS A 453 53.50 -4.14 -4.54
CA LYS A 453 53.21 -4.44 -3.14
C LYS A 453 52.75 -3.17 -2.41
N GLU A 454 52.21 -3.39 -1.21
CA GLU A 454 52.41 -2.52 -0.04
C GLU A 454 51.44 -1.32 0.14
N LYS A 455 50.45 -1.49 1.03
CA LYS A 455 50.34 -0.69 2.27
C LYS A 455 49.19 -1.10 3.20
N ASP A 456 49.61 -1.62 4.35
CA ASP A 456 49.15 -1.40 5.72
C ASP A 456 47.79 -0.75 6.05
N LYS A 457 47.09 -1.47 6.96
CA LYS A 457 46.56 -1.06 8.28
C LYS A 457 45.76 0.25 8.42
N ALA A 458 44.50 0.11 8.82
CA ALA A 458 43.91 0.74 10.03
C ALA A 458 42.45 0.28 10.18
N SER A 459 42.13 -0.52 11.20
CA SER A 459 41.50 -0.06 12.46
C SER A 459 39.98 -0.20 12.45
N THR A 460 39.54 -1.32 13.02
CA THR A 460 38.20 -1.63 13.50
C THR A 460 37.85 -0.76 14.72
N PRO A 461 36.67 -0.13 14.81
CA PRO A 461 36.19 0.42 16.07
C PRO A 461 35.39 -0.64 16.85
N LYS A 462 35.80 -0.74 18.11
CA LYS A 462 35.32 -1.58 19.21
C LYS A 462 33.85 -1.26 19.55
N HIS A 463 33.03 -2.30 19.71
CA HIS A 463 31.72 -2.23 20.36
C HIS A 463 31.86 -1.77 21.83
N PRO A 464 30.98 -0.88 22.35
CA PRO A 464 30.92 -0.61 23.77
C PRO A 464 30.18 -1.72 24.52
N ALA A 465 30.77 -2.13 25.65
CA ALA A 465 30.29 -3.15 26.56
C ALA A 465 29.01 -2.73 27.31
N ALA A 466 28.16 -3.72 27.59
CA ALA A 466 26.98 -3.60 28.42
C ALA A 466 27.35 -3.39 29.91
N PRO A 467 26.57 -2.59 30.68
CA PRO A 467 26.78 -2.40 32.11
C PRO A 467 26.31 -3.62 32.92
N ALA A 468 27.11 -3.97 33.94
CA ALA A 468 26.84 -5.02 34.91
C ALA A 468 25.67 -4.66 35.87
N PRO A 469 24.96 -5.67 36.42
CA PRO A 469 23.86 -5.46 37.37
C PRO A 469 24.37 -5.03 38.75
N GLY A 470 23.67 -4.07 39.38
CA GLY A 470 23.92 -3.61 40.74
C GLY A 470 23.51 -4.64 41.81
N PRO A 471 24.02 -4.50 43.05
CA PRO A 471 23.77 -5.43 44.15
C PRO A 471 22.34 -5.31 44.71
N PRO A 472 21.83 -6.36 45.39
CA PRO A 472 20.51 -6.37 45.99
C PRO A 472 20.44 -5.39 47.17
N GLN A 473 19.32 -4.68 47.27
CA GLN A 473 18.95 -3.91 48.46
C GLN A 473 18.19 -4.85 49.41
N ASP A 474 18.60 -4.83 50.68
CA ASP A 474 17.90 -5.40 51.82
C ASP A 474 16.62 -4.63 52.16
#